data_AF-A0A1C4ESA2-F1
#
_entry.id   AF-A0A1C4ESA2-F1
#
_cell.length_a   1.000
_cell.length_b   1.000
_cell.length_c   1.000
_cell.angle_alpha   90.00
_cell.angle_beta   90.00
_cell.angle_gamma   90.00
#
_symmetry.space_group_name_H-M   'P 1'
#
loop_
_entity.id
_entity.type
_entity.pdbx_description
1 polymer ?
#
loop_
_entity_poly.entity_id
_entity_poly.type
_entity_poly.pdbx_seq_one_letter_code
_entity_poly.pdbx_strand_id
1 'polypeptide(L)'
;MQETQKTETFKLVLNLSTGKKTFFLPNFISATDAFAAAEWTEKLNAETVQFDLLKEATQFVVQLFGNRFTVEDFLNGIHAWFLTSTIYSICLAIIGRIAEAVAIINAIDSKTNSSKKKKQRNRRNHSTQQK
;
A
#
# COMPACT_ATOMS: atom_id res chain seq x y z
N MET A 1 -5.57 3.73 -34.21
CA MET A 1 -5.21 2.71 -33.22
C MET A 1 -4.94 3.45 -31.92
N GLN A 2 -5.89 3.46 -30.98
CA GLN A 2 -5.67 4.11 -29.69
C GLN A 2 -4.96 3.10 -28.79
N GLU A 3 -3.69 3.40 -28.52
CA GLU A 3 -2.87 2.75 -27.52
C GLU A 3 -3.61 2.88 -26.18
N THR A 4 -4.14 1.78 -25.66
CA THR A 4 -4.71 1.73 -24.31
C THR A 4 -3.62 2.12 -23.34
N GLN A 5 -3.59 3.40 -22.95
CA GLN A 5 -2.84 3.86 -21.79
C GLN A 5 -3.26 2.93 -20.65
N LYS A 6 -2.32 2.11 -20.15
CA LYS A 6 -2.51 1.39 -18.90
C LYS A 6 -2.82 2.47 -17.87
N THR A 7 -4.08 2.61 -17.48
CA THR A 7 -4.44 3.44 -16.33
C THR A 7 -3.67 2.85 -15.16
N GLU A 8 -2.64 3.55 -14.70
CA GLU A 8 -1.91 3.16 -13.51
C GLU A 8 -2.90 3.23 -12.35
N THR A 9 -3.44 2.09 -11.95
CA THR A 9 -4.35 2.00 -10.81
C THR A 9 -3.55 1.67 -9.57
N PHE A 10 -3.74 2.46 -8.52
CA PHE A 10 -3.19 2.18 -7.21
C PHE A 10 -3.80 0.88 -6.63
N LYS A 11 -2.94 0.00 -6.11
CA LYS A 11 -3.34 -1.28 -5.52
C LYS A 11 -2.85 -1.35 -4.09
N LEU A 12 -3.76 -1.54 -3.16
CA LEU A 12 -3.46 -1.81 -1.76
C LEU A 12 -3.55 -3.32 -1.52
N VAL A 13 -2.49 -3.92 -0.99
CA VAL A 13 -2.49 -5.35 -0.63
C VAL A 13 -2.40 -5.46 0.89
N LEU A 14 -3.40 -6.10 1.51
CA LEU A 14 -3.42 -6.38 2.94
C LEU A 14 -3.22 -7.89 3.17
N ASN A 15 -2.36 -8.23 4.14
CA ASN A 15 -2.15 -9.61 4.57
C ASN A 15 -3.09 -9.93 5.74
N LEU A 16 -4.33 -10.30 5.44
CA LEU A 16 -5.32 -10.64 6.47
C LEU A 16 -5.14 -12.08 6.95
N SER A 17 -5.76 -12.42 8.09
CA SER A 17 -5.83 -13.80 8.61
C SER A 17 -6.42 -14.79 7.60
N THR A 18 -7.40 -14.31 6.80
CA THR A 18 -8.03 -15.06 5.70
C THR A 18 -7.17 -15.17 4.42
N GLY A 19 -5.98 -14.54 4.41
CA GLY A 19 -5.07 -14.51 3.28
C GLY A 19 -4.81 -13.10 2.73
N LYS A 20 -4.01 -13.03 1.65
CA LYS A 20 -3.71 -11.76 0.99
C LYS A 20 -4.92 -11.28 0.19
N LYS A 21 -5.42 -10.08 0.48
CA LYS A 21 -6.49 -9.42 -0.28
C LYS A 21 -5.98 -8.14 -0.94
N THR A 22 -6.47 -7.89 -2.15
CA THR A 22 -6.14 -6.68 -2.91
C THR A 22 -7.35 -5.77 -2.96
N PHE A 23 -7.13 -4.51 -2.65
CA PHE A 23 -8.11 -3.43 -2.66
C PHE A 23 -7.68 -2.38 -3.68
N PHE A 24 -8.67 -1.77 -4.32
CA PHE A 24 -8.51 -0.70 -5.28
C PHE A 24 -9.23 0.53 -4.75
N LEU A 25 -8.73 1.71 -5.12
CA LEU A 25 -9.43 2.96 -4.83
C LEU A 25 -10.81 2.96 -5.50
N PRO A 26 -11.81 3.62 -4.90
CA PRO A 26 -13.13 3.75 -5.50
C PRO A 26 -13.05 4.54 -6.81
N ASN A 27 -13.97 4.25 -7.74
CA ASN A 27 -14.04 4.93 -9.04
C ASN A 27 -14.36 6.43 -8.92
N PHE A 28 -15.06 6.82 -7.87
CA PHE A 28 -15.39 8.20 -7.56
C PHE A 28 -14.84 8.53 -6.18
N ILE A 29 -13.97 9.53 -6.14
CA ILE A 29 -13.44 10.13 -4.91
C ILE A 29 -13.92 11.58 -4.90
N SER A 30 -14.52 12.01 -3.80
CA SER A 30 -15.03 13.39 -3.73
C SER A 30 -13.87 14.38 -3.64
N ALA A 31 -14.09 15.61 -4.12
CA ALA A 31 -13.10 16.67 -3.96
C ALA A 31 -12.78 16.96 -2.48
N THR A 32 -13.76 16.74 -1.59
CA THR A 32 -13.58 16.85 -0.13
C THR A 32 -12.58 15.81 0.39
N ASP A 33 -12.70 14.56 -0.05
CA ASP A 33 -11.76 13.49 0.31
C ASP A 33 -10.36 13.77 -0.26
N ALA A 34 -10.29 14.32 -1.47
CA ALA A 34 -9.02 14.72 -2.08
C ALA A 34 -8.33 15.86 -1.31
N PHE A 35 -9.11 16.83 -0.81
CA PHE A 35 -8.59 17.90 0.04
C PHE A 35 -8.06 17.37 1.37
N ALA A 36 -8.82 16.47 2.02
CA ALA A 36 -8.36 15.79 3.23
C ALA A 36 -7.10 14.95 3.00
N ALA A 37 -7.02 14.24 1.86
CA ALA A 37 -5.82 13.50 1.49
C ALA A 37 -4.60 14.43 1.31
N ALA A 38 -4.77 15.61 0.72
CA ALA A 38 -3.70 16.60 0.59
C ALA A 38 -3.19 17.06 1.97
N GLU A 39 -4.10 17.35 2.89
CA GLU A 39 -3.73 17.71 4.27
C GLU A 39 -2.94 16.58 4.96
N TRP A 40 -3.36 15.32 4.77
CA TRP A 40 -2.62 14.17 5.29
C TRP A 40 -1.25 14.00 4.65
N THR A 41 -1.06 14.32 3.37
CA THR A 41 0.28 14.28 2.77
C THR A 41 1.25 15.24 3.46
N GLU A 42 0.80 16.44 3.82
CA GLU A 42 1.65 17.41 4.54
C GLU A 42 1.95 16.93 5.97
N LYS A 43 0.92 16.46 6.69
CA LYS A 43 1.06 15.96 8.08
C LYS A 43 1.97 14.73 8.18
N LEU A 44 1.91 13.82 7.21
CA LEU A 44 2.68 12.57 7.22
C LEU A 44 4.10 12.73 6.65
N ASN A 45 4.39 13.84 5.97
CA ASN A 45 5.73 14.17 5.50
C ASN A 45 6.64 14.77 6.60
N ALA A 46 6.08 15.08 7.78
CA ALA A 46 6.84 15.61 8.90
C ALA A 46 7.87 14.60 9.43
N GLU A 47 9.01 15.11 9.92
CA GLU A 47 10.13 14.30 10.44
C GLU A 47 9.72 13.39 11.61
N THR A 48 8.70 13.79 12.37
CA THR A 48 8.12 12.98 13.45
C THR A 48 6.60 13.00 13.34
N VAL A 49 6.00 11.84 13.06
CA VAL A 49 4.54 11.70 12.99
C VAL A 49 4.03 11.30 14.38
N GLN A 50 3.14 12.11 14.95
CA GLN A 50 2.51 11.80 16.24
C GLN A 50 1.59 10.57 16.13
N PHE A 51 1.53 9.78 17.20
CA PHE A 51 0.73 8.55 17.23
C PHE A 51 -0.77 8.81 17.02
N ASP A 52 -1.32 9.87 17.62
CA ASP A 52 -2.74 10.20 17.49
C ASP A 52 -3.12 10.53 16.04
N LEU A 53 -2.23 11.23 15.33
CA LEU A 53 -2.39 11.52 13.89
C LEU A 53 -2.42 10.26 13.05
N LEU A 54 -1.64 9.22 13.39
CA LEU A 54 -1.65 7.94 12.67
C LEU A 54 -2.99 7.20 12.85
N LYS A 55 -3.60 7.29 14.03
CA LYS A 55 -4.90 6.67 14.29
C LYS A 55 -5.99 7.32 13.45
N GLU A 56 -6.04 8.65 13.42
CA GLU A 56 -6.97 9.42 12.58
C GLU A 56 -6.75 9.15 11.09
N ALA A 57 -5.50 9.15 10.62
CA ALA A 57 -5.18 8.85 9.24
C ALA A 57 -5.59 7.43 8.84
N THR A 58 -5.49 6.47 9.77
CA THR A 58 -5.96 5.09 9.54
C THR A 58 -7.48 5.02 9.40
N GLN A 59 -8.22 5.77 10.23
CA GLN A 59 -9.68 5.86 10.11
C GLN A 59 -10.11 6.47 8.77
N PHE A 60 -9.42 7.52 8.34
CA PHE A 60 -9.63 8.14 7.04
C PHE A 60 -9.43 7.14 5.89
N VAL A 61 -8.36 6.33 5.93
CA VAL A 61 -8.13 5.29 4.92
C VAL A 61 -9.30 4.28 4.88
N VAL A 62 -9.78 3.81 6.02
CA VAL A 62 -10.91 2.86 6.05
C VAL A 62 -12.17 3.46 5.40
N GLN A 63 -12.44 4.74 5.68
CA GLN A 63 -13.56 5.48 5.09
C GLN A 63 -13.42 5.62 3.57
N LEU A 64 -12.23 5.96 3.08
CA LEU A 64 -11.93 6.07 1.64
C LEU A 64 -12.20 4.79 0.87
N PHE A 65 -11.91 3.64 1.47
CA PHE A 65 -12.19 2.33 0.86
C PHE A 65 -13.64 1.87 1.08
N GLY A 66 -14.53 2.73 1.58
CA GLY A 66 -15.94 2.43 1.77
C GLY A 66 -16.20 1.34 2.81
N ASN A 67 -15.40 1.28 3.87
CA ASN A 67 -15.50 0.28 4.94
C ASN A 67 -15.38 -1.17 4.47
N ARG A 68 -14.65 -1.41 3.37
CA ARG A 68 -14.39 -2.78 2.84
C ARG A 68 -13.47 -3.62 3.72
N PHE A 69 -12.83 -3.00 4.69
CA PHE A 69 -12.01 -3.61 5.74
C PHE A 69 -12.12 -2.73 7.00
N THR A 70 -11.82 -3.28 8.16
CA THR A 70 -11.81 -2.53 9.43
C THR A 70 -10.46 -1.87 9.70
N VAL A 71 -10.41 -0.96 10.68
CA VAL A 71 -9.14 -0.39 11.16
C VAL A 71 -8.19 -1.50 11.62
N GLU A 72 -8.71 -2.51 12.33
CA GLU A 72 -7.91 -3.65 12.79
C GLU A 72 -7.39 -4.49 11.62
N ASP A 73 -8.21 -4.75 10.60
CA ASP A 73 -7.79 -5.46 9.39
C ASP A 73 -6.64 -4.72 8.68
N PHE A 74 -6.70 -3.39 8.63
CA PHE A 74 -5.66 -2.57 8.02
C PHE A 74 -4.36 -2.63 8.83
N LEU A 75 -4.43 -2.38 10.14
CA LEU A 75 -3.26 -2.37 11.02
C LEU A 75 -2.60 -3.74 11.12
N ASN A 76 -3.38 -4.81 11.21
CA ASN A 76 -2.86 -6.19 11.23
C ASN A 76 -2.37 -6.65 9.84
N GLY A 77 -2.92 -6.07 8.77
CA GLY A 77 -2.62 -6.42 7.40
C GLY A 77 -1.33 -5.81 6.85
N ILE A 78 -0.77 -4.81 7.53
CA ILE A 78 0.43 -4.06 7.12
C ILE A 78 1.55 -4.28 8.14
N HIS A 79 2.78 -4.36 7.65
CA HIS A 79 3.94 -4.39 8.53
C HIS A 79 4.19 -3.00 9.13
N ALA A 80 4.34 -2.91 10.46
CA ALA A 80 4.40 -1.64 11.19
C ALA A 80 5.40 -0.61 10.63
N TRP A 81 6.58 -1.05 10.17
CA TRP A 81 7.59 -0.18 9.54
C TRP A 81 7.11 0.57 8.28
N PHE A 82 6.05 0.08 7.62
CA PHE A 82 5.52 0.65 6.40
C PHE A 82 4.16 1.33 6.60
N LEU A 83 3.66 1.44 7.84
CA LEU A 83 2.35 2.02 8.12
C LEU A 83 2.23 3.43 7.55
N THR A 84 3.11 4.34 7.97
CA THR A 84 3.13 5.73 7.52
C THR A 84 3.28 5.83 6.01
N SER A 85 4.25 5.10 5.42
CA SER A 85 4.49 5.12 3.99
C SER A 85 3.30 4.57 3.18
N THR A 86 2.57 3.59 3.71
CA THR A 86 1.38 3.02 3.05
C THR A 86 0.24 4.03 3.05
N ILE A 87 -0.05 4.65 4.19
CA ILE A 87 -1.08 5.70 4.32
C ILE A 87 -0.72 6.89 3.42
N TYR A 88 0.54 7.34 3.45
CA TYR A 88 1.04 8.42 2.62
C TYR A 88 0.88 8.12 1.13
N SER A 89 1.20 6.89 0.70
CA SER A 89 1.02 6.47 -0.70
C SER A 89 -0.43 6.49 -1.14
N ILE A 90 -1.36 6.08 -0.27
CA ILE A 90 -2.81 6.15 -0.54
C ILE A 90 -3.21 7.62 -0.76
N CYS A 91 -2.75 8.52 0.09
CA CYS A 91 -3.05 9.95 -0.03
C CYS A 91 -2.46 10.55 -1.33
N LEU A 92 -1.22 10.20 -1.69
CA LEU A 92 -0.60 10.58 -2.96
C LEU A 92 -1.42 10.12 -4.17
N ALA A 93 -1.90 8.87 -4.15
CA ALA A 93 -2.72 8.34 -5.24
C ALA A 93 -4.03 9.11 -5.41
N ILE A 94 -4.65 9.52 -4.30
CA ILE A 94 -5.91 10.28 -4.30
C ILE A 94 -5.73 11.68 -4.89
N ILE A 95 -4.63 12.37 -4.56
CA ILE A 95 -4.33 13.71 -5.11
C ILE A 95 -3.82 13.67 -6.57
N GLY A 96 -3.84 12.51 -7.21
CA GLY A 96 -3.45 12.32 -8.61
C GLY A 96 -1.96 12.01 -8.83
N ARG A 97 -1.15 11.88 -7.77
CA ARG A 97 0.27 11.49 -7.85
C ARG A 97 0.44 9.96 -7.84
N ILE A 98 -0.22 9.30 -8.77
CA ILE A 98 -0.34 7.84 -8.77
C ILE A 98 1.01 7.16 -9.01
N ALA A 99 1.86 7.70 -9.90
CA ALA A 99 3.17 7.14 -10.18
C ALA A 99 4.07 7.08 -8.93
N GLU A 100 4.08 8.16 -8.12
CA GLU A 100 4.82 8.21 -6.85
C GLU A 100 4.27 7.19 -5.85
N ALA A 101 2.95 7.14 -5.69
CA ALA A 101 2.27 6.20 -4.81
C ALA A 101 2.60 4.74 -5.17
N VAL A 102 2.57 4.40 -6.46
CA VAL A 102 2.88 3.07 -6.97
C VAL A 102 4.36 2.74 -6.75
N ALA A 103 5.27 3.69 -6.95
CA ALA A 103 6.69 3.49 -6.70
C ALA A 103 6.99 3.14 -5.23
N ILE A 104 6.36 3.84 -4.28
CA ILE A 104 6.52 3.59 -2.84
C ILE A 104 5.97 2.21 -2.47
N ILE A 105 4.75 1.86 -2.89
CA ILE A 105 4.15 0.55 -2.60
C ILE A 105 4.99 -0.58 -3.20
N ASN A 106 5.47 -0.45 -4.44
CA ASN A 106 6.34 -1.45 -5.06
C ASN A 106 7.67 -1.63 -4.31
N ALA A 107 8.23 -0.55 -3.77
CA ALA A 107 9.42 -0.61 -2.93
C ALA A 107 9.15 -1.35 -1.61
N ILE A 108 7.98 -1.12 -0.99
CA ILE A 108 7.53 -1.84 0.21
C ILE A 108 7.35 -3.33 -0.10
N ASP A 109 6.66 -3.67 -1.18
CA ASP A 109 6.44 -5.05 -1.60
C ASP A 109 7.74 -5.79 -1.89
N SER A 110 8.71 -5.09 -2.47
CA SER A 110 10.05 -5.62 -2.72
C SER A 110 10.79 -5.94 -1.42
N LYS A 111 10.64 -5.11 -0.38
CA LYS A 111 11.25 -5.32 0.95
C LYS A 111 10.55 -6.43 1.75
N THR A 112 9.23 -6.59 1.62
CA THR A 112 8.47 -7.61 2.35
C THR A 112 8.55 -9.00 1.71
N ASN A 113 8.62 -9.10 0.37
CA ASN A 113 8.60 -10.39 -0.35
C ASN A 113 10.00 -10.92 -0.76
N SER A 114 11.08 -10.16 -0.56
CA SER A 114 12.44 -10.56 -0.96
C SER A 114 13.00 -11.79 -0.21
N SER A 115 12.41 -12.14 0.94
CA SER A 115 12.76 -13.35 1.69
C SER A 115 12.44 -14.68 0.96
N LYS A 116 11.50 -14.67 -0.02
CA LYS A 116 11.14 -15.89 -0.77
C LYS A 116 12.05 -16.21 -1.95
N LYS A 117 12.64 -15.20 -2.63
CA LYS A 117 13.50 -15.44 -3.80
C LYS A 117 14.87 -16.06 -3.46
N LYS A 118 15.42 -15.82 -2.26
CA LYS A 118 16.70 -16.42 -1.86
C LYS A 118 16.62 -17.94 -1.58
N LYS A 119 15.47 -18.46 -1.12
CA LYS A 119 15.31 -19.91 -0.83
C LYS A 119 15.10 -20.77 -2.07
N GLN A 120 14.52 -20.23 -3.15
CA GLN A 120 14.22 -21.04 -4.34
C GLN A 120 15.44 -21.29 -5.24
N ARG A 121 16.48 -20.44 -5.17
CA ARG A 121 17.70 -20.61 -5.97
C ARG A 121 18.67 -21.66 -5.42
N ASN A 122 18.67 -21.91 -4.10
CA ASN A 122 19.55 -22.93 -3.50
C ASN A 122 19.03 -24.37 -3.61
N ARG A 123 17.75 -24.60 -3.93
CA ARG A 123 17.21 -25.97 -4.08
C ARG A 123 17.41 -26.59 -5.46
N ARG A 124 17.72 -25.81 -6.50
CA ARG A 124 17.92 -26.34 -7.86
C ARG A 124 19.35 -26.82 -8.15
N ASN A 125 20.33 -26.46 -7.31
CA ASN A 125 21.73 -26.79 -7.57
C ASN A 125 22.22 -28.04 -6.84
N HIS A 126 21.40 -28.67 -5.97
CA HIS A 126 21.83 -29.85 -5.22
C HIS A 126 21.41 -31.19 -5.85
N SER A 127 20.59 -31.18 -6.90
CA SER A 127 20.01 -32.37 -7.52
C SER A 127 20.75 -32.88 -8.78
N THR A 128 21.89 -32.30 -9.15
CA THR A 128 22.66 -32.69 -10.34
C THR A 128 24.09 -33.16 -10.08
N GLN A 129 24.46 -33.45 -8.83
CA GLN A 129 25.84 -33.89 -8.49
C GLN A 129 25.96 -35.32 -7.94
N GLN A 130 24.95 -36.17 -8.18
CA GLN A 130 25.04 -37.60 -7.91
C GLN A 130 24.57 -38.40 -9.13
N LYS A 131 25.43 -38.52 -10.13
CA LYS A 131 25.48 -39.66 -11.05
C LYS A 131 26.91 -39.83 -11.54
#